data_AF-X6N5R5-F1
#
_entry.id   AF-X6N5R5-F1
#
_cell.length_a   1.000
_cell.length_b   1.000
_cell.length_c   1.000
_cell.angle_alpha   90.00
_cell.angle_beta   90.00
_cell.angle_gamma   90.00
#
_symmetry.space_group_name_H-M   'P 1'
#
loop_
_entity.id
_entity.type
_entity.pdbx_description
1 polymer ?
#
loop_
_entity_poly.entity_id
_entity_poly.type
_entity_poly.pdbx_seq_one_letter_code
_entity_poly.pdbx_strand_id
1 'polypeptide(L)'
;MSGDENQQSVDASKLFTNPQELEQVLFAMTQPNNENLKQATLMLADFMEKPQSINCLVQQLENSTKAEVRQLAAIYLREQFFFFFLFQFFNNIGFFQKKKKKIESFWKKIPHHIKEKLQKFLIEKLFSVKEKAERLAIAAVATSTAKYVLAKGEWKELLVALEKASKPDAPIEFREVKNMF
;
A
#
# COMPACT_ATOMS: atom_id res chain seq x y z
N MET A 1 -40.46 -8.83 22.53
CA MET A 1 -39.90 -9.97 21.78
C MET A 1 -38.73 -9.44 20.98
N SER A 2 -37.57 -9.97 21.31
CA SER A 2 -36.24 -9.60 20.85
C SER A 2 -36.11 -9.64 19.33
N GLY A 3 -35.50 -8.62 18.76
CA GLY A 3 -34.85 -8.68 17.46
C GLY A 3 -33.38 -8.40 17.70
N ASP A 4 -32.64 -9.43 18.08
CA ASP A 4 -31.20 -9.35 18.31
C ASP A 4 -30.51 -8.83 17.04
N GLU A 5 -29.80 -7.73 17.21
CA GLU A 5 -28.81 -7.23 16.27
C GLU A 5 -27.77 -8.33 16.03
N ASN A 6 -27.85 -8.99 14.88
CA ASN A 6 -26.82 -9.91 14.45
C ASN A 6 -25.59 -9.10 14.01
N GLN A 7 -24.86 -8.57 15.00
CA GLN A 7 -23.51 -8.04 14.81
C GLN A 7 -22.59 -9.23 14.51
N GLN A 8 -22.55 -9.64 13.25
CA GLN A 8 -21.46 -10.48 12.74
C GLN A 8 -20.17 -9.71 13.00
N SER A 9 -19.44 -10.13 14.03
CA SER A 9 -18.13 -9.59 14.35
C SER A 9 -17.23 -9.77 13.14
N VAL A 10 -16.84 -8.65 12.55
CA VAL A 10 -16.00 -8.61 11.37
C VAL A 10 -14.58 -8.99 11.81
N ASP A 11 -14.24 -10.29 11.71
CA ASP A 11 -12.94 -10.81 12.16
C ASP A 11 -11.83 -10.55 11.13
N ALA A 12 -11.15 -9.42 11.28
CA ALA A 12 -9.99 -9.05 10.47
C ALA A 12 -8.74 -9.92 10.75
N SER A 13 -8.74 -10.77 11.79
CA SER A 13 -7.59 -11.60 12.15
C SER A 13 -7.22 -12.59 11.04
N LYS A 14 -8.23 -13.03 10.28
CA LYS A 14 -8.07 -13.95 9.14
C LYS A 14 -7.22 -13.36 8.01
N LEU A 15 -7.22 -12.03 7.86
CA LEU A 15 -6.45 -11.34 6.81
C LEU A 15 -4.93 -11.45 7.03
N PHE A 16 -4.49 -11.71 8.27
CA PHE A 16 -3.07 -11.86 8.57
C PHE A 16 -2.56 -13.28 8.35
N THR A 17 -3.45 -14.28 8.37
CA THR A 17 -3.09 -15.71 8.30
C THR A 17 -3.44 -16.34 6.95
N ASN A 18 -4.42 -15.80 6.24
CA ASN A 18 -4.90 -16.33 4.96
C ASN A 18 -4.70 -15.31 3.81
N PRO A 19 -3.65 -15.48 2.98
CA PRO A 19 -3.41 -14.62 1.82
C PRO A 19 -4.56 -14.61 0.82
N GLN A 20 -5.27 -15.72 0.65
CA GLN A 20 -6.38 -15.83 -0.30
C GLN A 20 -7.59 -15.03 0.18
N GLU A 21 -7.83 -14.98 1.49
CA GLU A 21 -8.88 -14.14 2.07
C GLU A 21 -8.60 -12.66 1.81
N LEU A 22 -7.35 -12.24 2.04
CA LEU A 22 -6.92 -10.87 1.74
C LEU A 22 -7.06 -10.54 0.26
N GLU A 23 -6.69 -11.45 -0.64
CA GLU A 23 -6.87 -11.28 -2.09
C GLU A 23 -8.35 -11.09 -2.46
N GLN A 24 -9.26 -11.87 -1.85
CA GLN A 24 -10.70 -11.76 -2.06
C GLN A 24 -11.26 -10.43 -1.55
N VAL A 25 -10.85 -10.00 -0.35
CA VAL A 25 -11.29 -8.72 0.22
C VAL A 25 -10.78 -7.55 -0.62
N LEU A 26 -9.52 -7.57 -1.06
CA LEU A 26 -8.98 -6.54 -1.95
C LEU A 26 -9.69 -6.55 -3.31
N PHE A 27 -9.93 -7.74 -3.88
CA PHE A 27 -10.65 -7.85 -5.14
C PHE A 27 -12.08 -7.31 -5.02
N ALA A 28 -12.79 -7.65 -3.93
CA ALA A 28 -14.11 -7.15 -3.62
C ALA A 28 -14.17 -5.61 -3.62
N MET A 29 -13.14 -4.93 -3.10
CA MET A 29 -13.06 -3.46 -3.09
C MET A 29 -12.91 -2.83 -4.49
N THR A 30 -12.55 -3.61 -5.50
CA THR A 30 -12.41 -3.13 -6.89
C THR A 30 -13.69 -3.28 -7.71
N GLN A 31 -14.68 -4.04 -7.23
CA GLN A 31 -15.89 -4.36 -7.98
C GLN A 31 -16.99 -3.31 -7.79
N PRO A 32 -17.69 -2.88 -8.86
CA PRO A 32 -18.86 -2.02 -8.73
C PRO A 32 -20.05 -2.79 -8.10
N ASN A 33 -20.86 -2.11 -7.29
CA ASN A 33 -22.04 -2.67 -6.60
C ASN A 33 -21.77 -3.93 -5.75
N ASN A 34 -20.77 -3.85 -4.87
CA ASN A 34 -20.47 -4.94 -3.96
C ASN A 34 -21.24 -4.79 -2.63
N GLU A 35 -22.17 -5.70 -2.37
CA GLU A 35 -22.93 -5.77 -1.10
C GLU A 35 -21.99 -5.96 0.11
N ASN A 36 -20.84 -6.59 -0.10
CA ASN A 36 -19.81 -6.82 0.90
C ASN A 36 -18.84 -5.64 1.07
N LEU A 37 -18.99 -4.53 0.32
CA LEU A 37 -18.06 -3.40 0.35
C LEU A 37 -17.93 -2.80 1.76
N LYS A 38 -19.04 -2.69 2.48
CA LYS A 38 -19.07 -2.18 3.86
C LYS A 38 -18.26 -3.09 4.79
N GLN A 39 -18.45 -4.41 4.69
CA GLN A 39 -17.74 -5.39 5.49
C GLN A 39 -16.26 -5.43 5.15
N ALA A 40 -15.90 -5.45 3.87
CA ALA A 40 -14.52 -5.39 3.38
C ALA A 40 -13.81 -4.11 3.87
N THR A 41 -14.50 -2.97 3.85
CA THR A 41 -13.97 -1.70 4.37
C THR A 41 -13.69 -1.78 5.87
N LEU A 42 -14.60 -2.36 6.67
CA LEU A 42 -14.40 -2.53 8.11
C LEU A 42 -13.26 -3.51 8.43
N MET A 43 -13.16 -4.63 7.70
CA MET A 43 -12.05 -5.58 7.84
C MET A 43 -10.71 -4.90 7.54
N LEU A 44 -10.64 -4.15 6.44
CA LEU A 44 -9.44 -3.44 6.05
C LEU A 44 -9.10 -2.33 7.02
N ALA A 45 -10.09 -1.66 7.62
CA ALA A 45 -9.84 -0.64 8.64
C ALA A 45 -9.06 -1.21 9.84
N ASP A 46 -9.53 -2.30 10.47
CA ASP A 46 -8.81 -2.93 11.60
C ASP A 46 -7.48 -3.55 11.16
N PHE A 47 -7.45 -4.20 9.99
CA PHE A 47 -6.24 -4.78 9.43
C PHE A 47 -5.13 -3.73 9.26
N MET A 48 -5.49 -2.57 8.72
CA MET A 48 -4.55 -1.49 8.43
C MET A 48 -4.03 -0.77 9.69
N GLU A 49 -4.61 -0.98 10.86
CA GLU A 49 -4.05 -0.42 12.11
C GLU A 49 -2.81 -1.18 12.60
N LYS A 50 -2.62 -2.42 12.15
CA LYS A 50 -1.57 -3.32 12.66
C LYS A 50 -0.37 -3.32 11.69
N PRO A 51 0.89 -3.15 12.18
CA PRO A 51 2.09 -3.17 11.33
C PRO A 51 2.30 -4.46 10.52
N GLN A 52 1.71 -5.56 10.98
CA GLN A 52 1.72 -6.84 10.30
C GLN A 52 1.07 -6.78 8.91
N SER A 53 0.14 -5.84 8.68
CA SER A 53 -0.55 -5.64 7.41
C SER A 53 0.41 -5.39 6.25
N ILE A 54 1.53 -4.72 6.50
CA ILE A 54 2.54 -4.40 5.50
C ILE A 54 3.10 -5.66 4.85
N ASN A 55 3.41 -6.69 5.66
CA ASN A 55 3.93 -7.94 5.11
C ASN A 55 2.89 -8.64 4.25
N CYS A 56 1.64 -8.70 4.72
CA CYS A 56 0.53 -9.29 3.97
C CYS A 56 0.27 -8.54 2.65
N LEU A 57 0.33 -7.20 2.64
CA LEU A 57 0.19 -6.39 1.43
C LEU A 57 1.35 -6.60 0.45
N VAL A 58 2.58 -6.72 0.95
CA VAL A 58 3.76 -7.06 0.13
C VAL A 58 3.60 -8.46 -0.49
N GLN A 59 3.08 -9.43 0.26
CA GLN A 59 2.78 -10.76 -0.28
C GLN A 59 1.73 -10.73 -1.38
N GLN A 60 0.70 -9.87 -1.28
CA GLN A 60 -0.29 -9.69 -2.35
C GLN A 60 0.34 -9.07 -3.60
N LEU A 61 1.19 -8.08 -3.43
CA LEU A 61 1.95 -7.46 -4.52
C LEU A 61 2.85 -8.46 -5.26
N GLU A 62 3.44 -9.41 -4.54
CA GLU A 62 4.34 -10.42 -5.10
C GLU A 62 3.59 -11.57 -5.78
N ASN A 63 2.53 -12.07 -5.13
CA ASN A 63 1.96 -13.38 -5.47
C ASN A 63 0.57 -13.31 -6.10
N SER A 64 -0.15 -12.18 -6.00
CA SER A 64 -1.49 -12.09 -6.57
C SER A 64 -1.43 -12.15 -8.09
N THR A 65 -2.30 -12.97 -8.67
CA THR A 65 -2.43 -13.11 -10.12
C THR A 65 -3.18 -11.92 -10.76
N LYS A 66 -3.99 -11.21 -9.96
CA LYS A 66 -4.88 -10.13 -10.43
C LYS A 66 -4.20 -8.76 -10.34
N ALA A 67 -4.15 -8.05 -11.46
CA ALA A 67 -3.50 -6.74 -11.52
C ALA A 67 -4.18 -5.69 -10.65
N GLU A 68 -5.51 -5.73 -10.56
CA GLU A 68 -6.30 -4.79 -9.75
C GLU A 68 -6.02 -4.98 -8.25
N VAL A 69 -5.82 -6.23 -7.81
CA VAL A 69 -5.45 -6.53 -6.42
C VAL A 69 -4.04 -6.04 -6.12
N ARG A 70 -3.07 -6.28 -7.00
CA ARG A 70 -1.71 -5.74 -6.83
C ARG A 70 -1.71 -4.22 -6.79
N GLN A 71 -2.43 -3.57 -7.69
CA GLN A 71 -2.57 -2.11 -7.68
C GLN A 71 -3.18 -1.62 -6.37
N LEU A 72 -4.27 -2.23 -5.90
CA LEU A 72 -4.93 -1.83 -4.66
C LEU A 72 -4.05 -2.12 -3.42
N ALA A 73 -3.30 -3.21 -3.42
CA ALA A 73 -2.33 -3.52 -2.37
C ALA A 73 -1.21 -2.47 -2.32
N ALA A 74 -0.70 -2.01 -3.47
CA ALA A 74 0.25 -0.89 -3.53
C ALA A 74 -0.36 0.40 -2.98
N ILE A 75 -1.61 0.72 -3.33
CA ILE A 75 -2.31 1.89 -2.81
C ILE A 75 -2.41 1.81 -1.29
N TYR A 76 -2.87 0.69 -0.73
CA TYR A 76 -2.97 0.53 0.73
C TYR A 76 -1.60 0.55 1.41
N LEU A 77 -0.57 -0.01 0.79
CA LEU A 77 0.79 0.05 1.29
C LEU A 77 1.32 1.49 1.32
N ARG A 78 0.99 2.31 0.31
CA ARG A 78 1.26 3.75 0.34
C ARG A 78 0.53 4.43 1.49
N GLU A 79 -0.75 4.12 1.70
CA GLU A 79 -1.55 4.70 2.79
C GLU A 79 -0.98 4.36 4.18
N GLN A 80 -0.31 3.21 4.33
CA GLN A 80 0.43 2.89 5.56
C GLN A 80 1.58 3.88 5.85
N PHE A 81 2.22 4.40 4.80
CA PHE A 81 3.32 5.36 4.91
C PHE A 81 2.87 6.83 4.84
N PHE A 82 1.69 7.07 4.30
CA PHE A 82 1.07 8.38 4.17
C PHE A 82 -0.34 8.31 4.76
N PHE A 83 -0.41 8.16 6.08
CA PHE A 83 -1.67 8.01 6.80
C PHE A 83 -2.55 9.26 6.61
N PHE A 84 -3.42 9.31 5.59
CA PHE A 84 -4.70 10.04 5.69
C PHE A 84 -5.73 9.97 4.53
N PHE A 85 -5.65 9.16 3.46
CA PHE A 85 -6.67 9.34 2.41
C PHE A 85 -8.05 8.76 2.76
N LEU A 86 -8.13 7.69 3.56
CA LEU A 86 -9.43 7.08 3.90
C LEU A 86 -10.09 7.60 5.19
N PHE A 87 -9.34 8.18 6.13
CA PHE A 87 -9.94 8.72 7.36
C PHE A 87 -10.69 10.04 7.09
N GLN A 88 -10.31 10.79 6.04
CA GLN A 88 -10.96 12.06 5.70
C GLN A 88 -12.24 11.87 4.87
N PHE A 89 -12.40 10.76 4.15
CA PHE A 89 -13.65 10.45 3.45
C PHE A 89 -14.79 10.10 4.42
N PHE A 90 -14.46 9.65 5.65
CA PHE A 90 -15.43 9.30 6.69
C PHE A 90 -15.54 10.30 7.85
N ASN A 91 -14.53 11.13 8.12
CA ASN A 91 -14.60 12.18 9.14
C ASN A 91 -14.45 13.57 8.51
N ASN A 92 -15.60 14.09 8.09
CA ASN A 92 -15.92 15.51 8.17
C ASN A 92 -15.54 15.99 9.60
N ILE A 93 -15.07 17.24 9.76
CA ILE A 93 -14.61 17.88 11.02
C ILE A 93 -13.09 17.81 11.25
N GLY A 94 -12.48 19.00 11.19
CA GLY A 94 -11.03 19.23 11.13
C GLY A 94 -10.21 18.76 12.32
N PHE A 95 -9.03 18.20 12.01
CA PHE A 95 -7.90 18.14 12.94
C PHE A 95 -6.59 17.94 12.14
N PHE A 96 -6.01 19.05 11.70
CA PHE A 96 -4.67 19.11 11.09
C PHE A 96 -3.75 19.79 12.09
N GLN A 97 -2.94 19.01 12.83
CA GLN A 97 -1.72 19.46 13.54
C GLN A 97 -1.04 18.27 14.27
N LYS A 98 -1.75 17.20 14.65
CA LYS A 98 -1.19 16.14 15.54
C LYS A 98 -0.62 14.86 14.86
N LYS A 99 -0.40 14.84 13.53
CA LYS A 99 -0.30 13.57 12.75
C LYS A 99 1.08 13.11 12.28
N LYS A 100 2.14 13.93 12.33
CA LYS A 100 3.50 13.53 11.89
C LYS A 100 4.15 12.45 12.78
N LYS A 101 3.80 12.41 14.07
CA LYS A 101 4.40 11.49 15.07
C LYS A 101 3.96 10.02 14.94
N LYS A 102 2.75 9.73 14.42
CA LYS A 102 2.24 8.33 14.32
C LYS A 102 2.89 7.57 13.16
N ILE A 103 3.21 8.23 12.05
CA ILE A 103 3.82 7.62 10.85
C ILE A 103 5.28 7.24 11.08
N GLU A 104 6.07 8.12 11.72
CA GLU A 104 7.42 7.75 12.16
C GLU A 104 7.40 6.51 13.06
N SER A 105 6.39 6.37 13.91
CA SER A 105 6.24 5.20 14.78
C SER A 105 5.97 3.91 14.00
N PHE A 106 5.26 3.98 12.86
CA PHE A 106 4.90 2.80 12.08
C PHE A 106 6.08 2.30 11.26
N TRP A 107 6.78 3.18 10.54
CA TRP A 107 8.01 2.82 9.81
C TRP A 107 9.10 2.28 10.75
N LYS A 108 9.22 2.82 11.97
CA LYS A 108 10.16 2.32 12.98
C LYS A 108 9.82 0.91 13.48
N LYS A 109 8.53 0.53 13.49
CA LYS A 109 8.06 -0.79 13.94
C LYS A 109 8.22 -1.90 12.89
N ILE A 110 8.47 -1.55 11.63
CA ILE A 110 8.66 -2.55 10.58
C ILE A 110 10.06 -3.17 10.72
N PRO A 111 10.17 -4.52 10.74
CA PRO A 111 11.46 -5.19 10.78
C PRO A 111 12.36 -4.81 9.59
N HIS A 112 13.68 -4.76 9.82
CA HIS A 112 14.65 -4.34 8.80
C HIS A 112 14.59 -5.18 7.52
N HIS A 113 14.44 -6.51 7.65
CA HIS A 113 14.37 -7.43 6.52
C HIS A 113 13.15 -7.16 5.61
N ILE A 114 12.01 -6.75 6.19
CA ILE A 114 10.82 -6.32 5.42
C ILE A 114 11.08 -4.97 4.75
N LYS A 115 11.81 -4.08 5.44
CA LYS A 115 12.51 -2.88 4.93
C LYS A 115 13.12 -3.10 3.55
N GLU A 116 14.17 -3.91 3.58
CA GLU A 116 15.03 -4.19 2.42
C GLU A 116 14.28 -4.96 1.34
N LYS A 117 13.46 -5.95 1.73
CA LYS A 117 12.64 -6.72 0.80
C LYS A 117 11.70 -5.79 0.02
N LEU A 118 10.98 -4.91 0.71
CA LEU A 118 10.09 -3.92 0.08
C LEU A 118 10.88 -2.99 -0.86
N GLN A 119 12.00 -2.43 -0.39
CA GLN A 119 12.84 -1.53 -1.19
C GLN A 119 13.33 -2.18 -2.49
N LYS A 120 13.81 -3.43 -2.41
CA LYS A 120 14.25 -4.20 -3.57
C LYS A 120 13.09 -4.49 -4.52
N PHE A 121 11.96 -4.94 -3.97
CA PHE A 121 10.74 -5.22 -4.73
C PHE A 121 10.25 -3.98 -5.49
N LEU A 122 10.20 -2.82 -4.84
CA LEU A 122 9.75 -1.57 -5.45
C LEU A 122 10.65 -1.16 -6.63
N ILE A 123 11.98 -1.25 -6.47
CA ILE A 123 12.91 -0.95 -7.57
C ILE A 123 12.71 -1.91 -8.74
N GLU A 124 12.62 -3.22 -8.47
CA GLU A 124 12.42 -4.22 -9.51
C GLU A 124 11.13 -3.97 -10.29
N LYS A 125 10.01 -3.78 -9.58
CA LYS A 125 8.70 -3.62 -10.20
C LYS A 125 8.49 -2.27 -10.87
N LEU A 126 9.16 -1.21 -10.43
CA LEU A 126 9.05 0.11 -11.05
C LEU A 126 9.36 0.07 -12.56
N PHE A 127 10.24 -0.84 -12.96
CA PHE A 127 10.71 -1.00 -14.35
C PHE A 127 10.22 -2.27 -15.05
N SER A 128 9.53 -3.18 -14.34
CA SER A 128 9.09 -4.46 -14.91
C SER A 128 7.56 -4.54 -15.13
N VAL A 129 6.79 -3.69 -14.47
CA VAL A 129 5.32 -3.74 -14.54
C VAL A 129 4.83 -3.15 -15.86
N LYS A 130 4.01 -3.93 -16.57
CA LYS A 130 3.39 -3.54 -17.85
C LYS A 130 2.21 -2.59 -17.65
N GLU A 131 1.38 -2.87 -16.66
CA GLU A 131 0.16 -2.10 -16.39
C GLU A 131 0.51 -0.72 -15.82
N LYS A 132 0.09 0.34 -16.54
CA LYS A 132 0.40 1.72 -16.14
C LYS A 132 -0.11 2.02 -14.74
N ALA A 133 -1.35 1.63 -14.42
CA ALA A 133 -1.96 1.94 -13.13
C ALA A 133 -1.23 1.27 -11.95
N GLU A 134 -0.81 0.01 -12.11
CA GLU A 134 0.00 -0.72 -11.13
C GLU A 134 1.39 -0.05 -10.98
N ARG A 135 2.03 0.31 -12.09
CA ARG A 135 3.33 1.01 -12.10
C ARG A 135 3.27 2.36 -11.39
N LEU A 136 2.22 3.14 -11.62
CA LEU A 136 1.99 4.42 -10.92
C LEU A 136 1.77 4.22 -9.41
N ALA A 137 1.01 3.19 -9.02
CA ALA A 137 0.80 2.87 -7.60
C ALA A 137 2.13 2.49 -6.91
N ILE A 138 2.95 1.66 -7.56
CA ILE A 138 4.28 1.27 -7.07
C ILE A 138 5.22 2.48 -6.98
N ALA A 139 5.24 3.34 -8.00
CA ALA A 139 5.99 4.59 -7.97
C ALA A 139 5.58 5.46 -6.77
N ALA A 140 4.28 5.56 -6.50
CA ALA A 140 3.77 6.34 -5.37
C ALA A 140 4.19 5.75 -4.01
N VAL A 141 4.22 4.41 -3.87
CA VAL A 141 4.80 3.75 -2.69
C VAL A 141 6.28 4.10 -2.56
N ALA A 142 7.05 3.94 -3.64
CA ALA A 142 8.49 4.22 -3.66
C ALA A 142 8.79 5.67 -3.27
N THR A 143 8.06 6.64 -3.83
CA THR A 143 8.17 8.06 -3.45
C THR A 143 7.87 8.28 -1.96
N SER A 144 6.83 7.61 -1.45
CA SER A 144 6.43 7.74 -0.04
C SER A 144 7.48 7.15 0.89
N THR A 145 8.05 5.99 0.56
CA THR A 145 9.16 5.38 1.29
C THR A 145 10.43 6.25 1.20
N ALA A 146 10.76 6.76 0.01
CA ALA A 146 11.96 7.55 -0.26
C ALA A 146 12.03 8.81 0.60
N LYS A 147 10.90 9.50 0.79
CA LYS A 147 10.80 10.67 1.69
C LYS A 147 11.31 10.41 3.11
N TYR A 148 11.18 9.19 3.61
CA TYR A 148 11.61 8.84 4.97
C TYR A 148 13.03 8.31 5.05
N VAL A 149 13.46 7.51 4.07
CA VAL A 149 14.76 6.83 4.11
C VAL A 149 15.88 7.67 3.51
N LEU A 150 15.61 8.43 2.43
CA LEU A 150 16.63 9.29 1.81
C LEU A 150 17.04 10.44 2.75
N ALA A 151 16.11 10.96 3.55
CA ALA A 151 16.41 11.97 4.57
C ALA A 151 17.42 11.48 5.62
N LYS A 152 17.63 10.17 5.74
CA LYS A 152 18.62 9.53 6.62
C LYS A 152 19.86 9.03 5.90
N GLY A 153 19.96 9.26 4.58
CA GLY A 153 21.04 8.74 3.73
C GLY A 153 20.91 7.25 3.39
N GLU A 154 19.74 6.64 3.64
CA GLU A 154 19.43 5.24 3.34
C GLU A 154 18.80 5.11 1.92
N TRP A 155 18.85 3.91 1.33
CA TRP A 155 18.24 3.56 0.02
C TRP A 155 18.86 4.26 -1.21
N LYS A 156 20.20 4.27 -1.29
CA LYS A 156 20.95 4.85 -2.42
C LYS A 156 20.69 4.11 -3.74
N GLU A 157 20.32 2.84 -3.66
CA GLU A 157 19.99 1.98 -4.80
C GLU A 157 18.84 2.56 -5.61
N LEU A 158 17.89 3.25 -4.97
CA LEU A 158 16.80 3.94 -5.67
C LEU A 158 17.33 5.03 -6.60
N LEU A 159 18.29 5.84 -6.14
CA LEU A 159 18.87 6.91 -6.94
C LEU A 159 19.63 6.35 -8.14
N VAL A 160 20.40 5.27 -7.94
CA VAL A 160 21.10 4.56 -9.03
C VAL A 160 20.11 4.03 -10.07
N ALA A 161 18.98 3.47 -9.61
CA ALA A 161 17.96 2.94 -10.50
C ALA A 161 17.24 4.06 -11.29
N LEU A 162 16.92 5.18 -10.65
CA LEU A 162 16.32 6.35 -11.29
C LEU A 162 17.28 7.03 -12.29
N GLU A 163 18.57 7.12 -11.96
CA GLU A 163 19.59 7.62 -12.87
C GLU A 163 19.65 6.77 -14.14
N LYS A 164 19.68 5.43 -14.00
CA LYS A 164 19.62 4.50 -15.13
C LYS A 164 18.38 4.72 -15.98
N ALA A 165 17.23 4.96 -15.36
CA ALA A 165 15.96 5.21 -16.04
C ALA A 165 15.88 6.60 -16.72
N SER A 166 16.69 7.56 -16.28
CA SER A 166 16.74 8.91 -16.86
C SER A 166 17.59 8.99 -18.13
N LYS A 167 18.34 7.94 -18.49
CA LYS A 167 19.24 7.99 -19.63
C LYS A 167 18.50 8.08 -20.99
N PRO A 168 19.06 8.72 -22.02
CA PRO A 168 18.41 8.91 -23.32
C PRO A 168 18.11 7.61 -24.08
N ASP A 169 18.74 6.50 -23.71
CA ASP A 169 18.54 5.15 -24.25
C ASP A 169 17.55 4.32 -23.43
N ALA A 170 17.10 4.81 -22.27
CA ALA A 170 16.13 4.11 -21.45
C ALA A 170 14.75 4.07 -22.13
N PRO A 171 14.00 2.95 -22.00
CA PRO A 171 12.62 2.83 -22.49
C PRO A 171 11.74 4.03 -22.14
N ILE A 172 10.94 4.50 -23.10
CA ILE A 172 10.08 5.68 -22.97
C ILE A 172 9.13 5.54 -21.77
N GLU A 173 8.64 4.33 -21.50
CA GLU A 173 7.77 4.03 -20.37
C GLU A 173 8.39 4.36 -19.00
N PHE A 174 9.72 4.35 -18.90
CA PHE A 174 10.42 4.70 -17.66
C PHE A 174 10.52 6.22 -17.46
N ARG A 175 10.33 7.02 -18.52
CA ARG A 175 10.35 8.48 -18.46
C ARG A 175 9.07 9.07 -17.90
N GLU A 176 7.94 8.39 -18.03
CA GLU A 176 6.65 8.85 -17.49
C GLU A 176 6.65 8.90 -15.96
N VAL A 177 7.44 8.03 -15.31
CA VAL A 177 7.61 8.00 -13.85
C VAL A 177 8.29 9.29 -13.34
N LYS A 178 9.08 9.97 -14.18
CA LYS A 178 9.79 11.21 -13.83
C LYS A 178 8.84 12.37 -13.50
N ASN A 179 7.63 12.39 -14.08
CA ASN A 179 6.65 13.46 -13.86
C ASN A 179 5.89 13.32 -12.52
N MET A 180 6.23 12.34 -11.68
CA MET A 180 5.61 12.11 -10.38
C MET A 180 6.41 12.64 -9.17
N PHE A 181 7.58 13.23 -9.40
CA PHE A 181 8.48 13.74 -8.36
C PHE A 181 8.45 15.26 -8.27
#